data_AF-A0A3M7A9E3-F1
#
_entry.id   AF-A0A3M7A9E3-F1
#
_cell.length_a   1.000
_cell.length_b   1.000
_cell.length_c   1.000
_cell.angle_alpha   90.00
_cell.angle_beta   90.00
_cell.angle_gamma   90.00
#
_symmetry.space_group_name_H-M   'P 1'
#
loop_
_entity.id
_entity.type
_entity.pdbx_description
1 polymer ?
#
loop_
_entity_poly.entity_id
_entity_poly.type
_entity_poly.pdbx_seq_one_letter_code
_entity_poly.pdbx_strand_id
1 'polypeptide(L)'
;MPSSGSVPQPRDDSTVAYNNRVYSRFALQNRVYCVPVDESEEERLDELNDIVQEVLDDRIVLVPDWPADEDDDLQVLECGVGKGAWIDSLLEERENCVVTGVDIYFGQGVEDDEEDEGDDTGLQEYIRYRWNMNAPFAEDRRREEALRPESFDLINSRFLGDGINASRWPGYVNDLRKLLRPDTGWLQMVELEFFFQSDSGMLRYDESEPLYLWQQWYTSELRRLGKDPQVGRRLRALMVDAGFRDVRYSPLRLQIGRWNQTSASLGATIMRNIVQHIESVSLWPFTGAPAPGRMTIAQYQAMLAGARNQLRDERLKLYYTLYDLFAPHFTWLQLLTIS
;
A
#
# COMPACT_ATOMS: atom_id res chain seq x y z
N MET A 1 -28.94 12.07 8.61
CA MET A 1 -28.07 11.00 9.14
C MET A 1 -28.32 9.77 8.28
N PRO A 2 -27.45 9.40 7.33
CA PRO A 2 -27.57 8.10 6.69
C PRO A 2 -27.29 7.04 7.76
N SER A 3 -28.17 6.05 7.87
CA SER A 3 -28.04 4.89 8.75
C SER A 3 -26.66 4.25 8.59
N SER A 4 -25.96 3.98 9.69
CA SER A 4 -24.70 3.23 9.72
C SER A 4 -24.95 1.78 9.27
N GLY A 5 -24.96 1.54 7.97
CA GLY A 5 -24.77 0.20 7.43
C GLY A 5 -23.34 -0.26 7.75
N SER A 6 -23.18 -1.54 8.10
CA SER A 6 -21.86 -2.14 8.24
C SER A 6 -21.07 -1.96 6.93
N VAL A 7 -19.76 -1.71 7.05
CA VAL A 7 -18.88 -1.66 5.88
C VAL A 7 -18.86 -3.08 5.26
N PRO A 8 -19.21 -3.23 3.97
CA PRO A 8 -19.36 -4.56 3.37
C PRO A 8 -17.99 -5.22 3.15
N GLN A 9 -18.01 -6.55 3.21
CA GLN A 9 -16.90 -7.42 2.82
C GLN A 9 -17.06 -7.91 1.37
N PRO A 10 -15.96 -8.15 0.64
CA PRO A 10 -16.01 -8.80 -0.67
C PRO A 10 -16.50 -10.23 -0.54
N ARG A 11 -17.11 -10.76 -1.61
CA ARG A 11 -17.65 -12.13 -1.68
C ARG A 11 -17.08 -12.93 -2.84
N ASP A 12 -16.53 -12.24 -3.82
CA ASP A 12 -15.98 -12.78 -5.04
C ASP A 12 -15.01 -11.75 -5.63
N ASP A 13 -14.21 -12.19 -6.59
CA ASP A 13 -13.25 -11.35 -7.30
C ASP A 13 -13.80 -10.88 -8.64
N SER A 14 -15.13 -10.73 -8.75
CA SER A 14 -15.73 -10.31 -10.01
C SER A 14 -15.20 -8.96 -10.47
N THR A 15 -15.02 -8.82 -11.78
CA THR A 15 -14.36 -7.66 -12.38
C THR A 15 -15.29 -6.83 -13.26
N VAL A 16 -14.83 -5.62 -13.60
CA VAL A 16 -15.44 -4.72 -14.57
C VAL A 16 -14.34 -4.21 -15.49
N ALA A 17 -14.56 -4.28 -16.80
CA ALA A 17 -13.66 -3.69 -17.80
C ALA A 17 -14.01 -2.22 -18.04
N TYR A 18 -12.99 -1.37 -18.12
CA TYR A 18 -13.13 0.03 -18.52
C TYR A 18 -11.88 0.50 -19.25
N ASN A 19 -12.07 1.00 -20.48
CA ASN A 19 -11.02 1.57 -21.32
C ASN A 19 -9.76 0.68 -21.41
N ASN A 20 -9.98 -0.61 -21.72
CA ASN A 20 -8.97 -1.68 -21.82
C ASN A 20 -8.22 -2.03 -20.53
N ARG A 21 -8.71 -1.59 -19.37
CA ARG A 21 -8.21 -2.02 -18.06
C ARG A 21 -9.30 -2.80 -17.32
N VAL A 22 -8.88 -3.66 -16.39
CA VAL A 22 -9.77 -4.49 -15.57
C VAL A 22 -9.73 -4.00 -14.13
N TYR A 23 -10.88 -3.90 -13.48
CA TYR A 23 -11.00 -3.40 -12.09
C TYR A 23 -11.81 -4.39 -11.24
N SER A 24 -11.50 -4.48 -9.95
CA SER A 24 -12.37 -5.18 -8.98
C SER A 24 -13.75 -4.50 -8.93
N ARG A 25 -14.80 -5.26 -9.20
CA ARG A 25 -16.19 -4.77 -9.17
C ARG A 25 -16.55 -4.28 -7.78
N PHE A 26 -16.19 -5.06 -6.75
CA PHE A 26 -16.40 -4.70 -5.36
C PHE A 26 -15.73 -3.38 -5.02
N ALA A 27 -14.47 -3.20 -5.43
CA ALA A 27 -13.70 -2.02 -5.13
C ALA A 27 -14.29 -0.75 -5.78
N LEU A 28 -14.75 -0.84 -7.04
CA LEU A 28 -15.41 0.28 -7.71
C LEU A 28 -16.77 0.65 -7.11
N GLN A 29 -17.60 -0.36 -6.79
CA GLN A 29 -18.93 -0.14 -6.20
C GLN A 29 -18.84 0.51 -4.82
N ASN A 30 -17.86 0.10 -4.02
CA ASN A 30 -17.67 0.56 -2.65
C ASN A 30 -16.63 1.68 -2.52
N ARG A 31 -16.03 2.13 -3.64
CA ARG A 31 -15.00 3.19 -3.70
C ARG A 31 -13.81 2.90 -2.77
N VAL A 32 -13.40 1.63 -2.73
CA VAL A 32 -12.28 1.16 -1.88
C VAL A 32 -10.97 1.39 -2.61
N TYR A 33 -10.66 0.59 -3.64
CA TYR A 33 -9.45 0.70 -4.44
C TYR A 33 -9.83 0.87 -5.91
N CYS A 34 -9.72 2.10 -6.44
CA CYS A 34 -10.19 2.45 -7.79
C CYS A 34 -9.08 2.37 -8.85
N VAL A 35 -8.18 1.41 -8.69
CA VAL A 35 -7.02 1.14 -9.55
C VAL A 35 -7.25 -0.20 -10.27
N PRO A 36 -6.70 -0.40 -11.48
CA PRO A 36 -6.78 -1.68 -12.16
C PRO A 36 -6.24 -2.87 -11.34
N VAL A 37 -6.67 -4.07 -11.73
CA VAL A 37 -6.25 -5.38 -11.19
C VAL A 37 -5.91 -6.34 -12.34
N ASP A 38 -5.47 -5.80 -13.48
CA ASP A 38 -5.01 -6.57 -14.64
C ASP A 38 -3.52 -6.91 -14.52
N GLU A 39 -3.07 -7.91 -15.29
CA GLU A 39 -1.68 -8.40 -15.34
C GLU A 39 -0.66 -7.26 -15.49
N SER A 40 -0.93 -6.26 -16.33
CA SER A 40 -0.04 -5.10 -16.47
C SER A 40 0.12 -4.26 -15.19
N GLU A 41 -0.90 -4.21 -14.34
CA GLU A 41 -0.78 -3.57 -13.02
C GLU A 41 -0.07 -4.47 -12.02
N GLU A 42 -0.31 -5.77 -12.08
CA GLU A 42 0.35 -6.77 -11.23
C GLU A 42 1.87 -6.71 -11.45
N GLU A 43 2.34 -6.81 -12.71
CA GLU A 43 3.77 -6.68 -13.07
C GLU A 43 4.38 -5.35 -12.60
N ARG A 44 3.60 -4.26 -12.65
CA ARG A 44 4.05 -2.94 -12.20
C ARG A 44 4.21 -2.90 -10.67
N LEU A 45 3.32 -3.56 -9.93
CA LEU A 45 3.39 -3.63 -8.47
C LEU A 45 4.52 -4.54 -8.01
N ASP A 46 4.82 -5.61 -8.73
CA ASP A 46 5.99 -6.46 -8.48
C ASP A 46 7.29 -5.67 -8.67
N GLU A 47 7.44 -4.93 -9.77
CA GLU A 47 8.60 -4.04 -9.96
C GLU A 47 8.67 -2.94 -8.87
N LEU A 48 7.51 -2.49 -8.35
CA LEU A 48 7.48 -1.55 -7.23
C LEU A 48 7.90 -2.21 -5.91
N ASN A 49 7.65 -3.51 -5.73
CA ASN A 49 8.15 -4.28 -4.60
C ASN A 49 9.68 -4.22 -4.59
N ASP A 50 10.30 -4.63 -5.69
CA ASP A 50 11.77 -4.68 -5.88
C ASP A 50 12.42 -3.30 -5.68
N ILE A 51 11.85 -2.25 -6.30
CA ILE A 51 12.33 -0.87 -6.17
C ILE A 51 12.47 -0.48 -4.70
N VAL A 52 11.46 -0.80 -3.89
CA VAL A 52 11.44 -0.38 -2.49
C VAL A 52 12.28 -1.27 -1.61
N GLN A 53 12.42 -2.57 -1.92
CA GLN A 53 13.42 -3.40 -1.25
C GLN A 53 14.82 -2.81 -1.47
N GLU A 54 15.20 -2.48 -2.71
CA GLU A 54 16.50 -1.86 -3.02
C GLU A 54 16.68 -0.52 -2.27
N VAL A 55 15.61 0.29 -2.14
CA VAL A 55 15.63 1.56 -1.41
C VAL A 55 15.74 1.38 0.11
N LEU A 56 15.30 0.24 0.63
CA LEU A 56 15.32 -0.08 2.06
C LEU A 56 16.54 -0.92 2.45
N ASP A 57 17.59 -0.88 1.63
CA ASP A 57 18.84 -1.65 1.80
C ASP A 57 18.62 -3.17 1.72
N ASP A 58 17.82 -3.61 0.76
CA ASP A 58 17.46 -5.01 0.50
C ASP A 58 16.79 -5.71 1.70
N ARG A 59 16.03 -4.96 2.50
CA ARG A 59 15.31 -5.48 3.68
C ARG A 59 13.81 -5.62 3.42
N ILE A 60 13.27 -6.81 3.69
CA ILE A 60 11.82 -7.06 3.70
C ILE A 60 11.18 -6.77 5.07
N VAL A 61 11.90 -7.07 6.15
CA VAL A 61 11.55 -6.75 7.55
C VAL A 61 12.39 -5.57 8.03
N LEU A 62 11.73 -4.48 8.43
CA LEU A 62 12.40 -3.22 8.79
C LEU A 62 12.83 -3.16 10.26
N VAL A 63 12.39 -4.13 11.04
CA VAL A 63 12.59 -4.23 12.49
C VAL A 63 14.02 -4.71 12.79
N PRO A 64 14.79 -4.01 13.65
CA PRO A 64 16.18 -4.35 13.93
C PRO A 64 16.37 -5.63 14.77
N ASP A 65 15.42 -5.92 15.67
CA ASP A 65 15.48 -7.04 16.63
C ASP A 65 14.28 -7.99 16.45
N TRP A 66 13.93 -8.28 15.19
CA TRP A 66 12.90 -9.27 14.83
C TRP A 66 13.20 -10.62 15.51
N PRO A 67 12.21 -11.33 16.09
CA PRO A 67 12.47 -12.39 17.08
C PRO A 67 13.54 -13.37 16.64
N ALA A 68 14.52 -13.58 17.52
CA ALA A 68 15.70 -14.41 17.26
C ALA A 68 15.50 -15.89 17.61
N ASP A 69 14.36 -16.27 18.19
CA ASP A 69 14.05 -17.69 18.45
C ASP A 69 13.61 -18.34 17.13
N GLU A 70 14.58 -18.98 16.46
CA GLU A 70 14.41 -19.72 15.20
C GLU A 70 13.53 -20.98 15.36
N ASP A 71 13.23 -21.38 16.61
CA ASP A 71 12.49 -22.61 16.92
C ASP A 71 10.95 -22.43 16.95
N ASP A 72 10.44 -21.20 16.91
CA ASP A 72 8.99 -20.90 16.92
C ASP A 72 8.47 -20.48 15.53
N ASP A 73 7.25 -20.93 15.20
CA ASP A 73 6.50 -20.49 14.02
C ASP A 73 5.96 -19.06 14.22
N LEU A 74 6.65 -18.07 13.65
CA LEU A 74 6.31 -16.65 13.76
C LEU A 74 5.00 -16.35 13.04
N GLN A 75 4.06 -15.73 13.74
CA GLN A 75 2.76 -15.40 13.19
C GLN A 75 2.82 -14.02 12.52
N VAL A 76 2.64 -13.97 11.20
CA VAL A 76 2.76 -12.75 10.41
C VAL A 76 1.43 -12.40 9.74
N LEU A 77 1.03 -11.13 9.80
CA LEU A 77 -0.12 -10.62 9.05
C LEU A 77 0.36 -9.71 7.92
N GLU A 78 -0.04 -10.03 6.69
CA GLU A 78 0.10 -9.14 5.54
C GLU A 78 -1.23 -8.42 5.23
N CYS A 79 -1.20 -7.09 5.29
CA CYS A 79 -2.34 -6.25 4.92
C CYS A 79 -2.18 -5.70 3.50
N GLY A 80 -3.03 -6.16 2.57
CA GLY A 80 -2.95 -5.79 1.16
C GLY A 80 -2.06 -6.71 0.36
N VAL A 81 -2.31 -8.02 0.45
CA VAL A 81 -1.49 -9.08 -0.14
C VAL A 81 -1.17 -8.83 -1.62
N GLY A 82 -2.15 -8.36 -2.39
CA GLY A 82 -2.05 -8.36 -3.85
C GLY A 82 -1.71 -9.76 -4.36
N LYS A 83 -0.58 -9.89 -5.07
CA LYS A 83 -0.05 -11.17 -5.57
C LYS A 83 0.81 -11.95 -4.58
N GLY A 84 1.17 -11.34 -3.44
CA GLY A 84 2.01 -11.99 -2.45
C GLY A 84 3.51 -11.72 -2.59
N ALA A 85 3.96 -10.83 -3.49
CA ALA A 85 5.38 -10.56 -3.71
C ALA A 85 6.17 -10.19 -2.44
N TRP A 86 5.55 -9.55 -1.46
CA TRP A 86 6.19 -9.30 -0.15
C TRP A 86 6.29 -10.56 0.71
N ILE A 87 5.26 -11.41 0.68
CA ILE A 87 5.21 -12.69 1.42
C ILE A 87 6.26 -13.65 0.85
N ASP A 88 6.38 -13.72 -0.47
CA ASP A 88 7.39 -14.56 -1.14
C ASP A 88 8.80 -14.16 -0.69
N SER A 89 9.14 -12.86 -0.73
CA SER A 89 10.43 -12.37 -0.23
C SER A 89 10.62 -12.62 1.27
N LEU A 90 9.57 -12.52 2.09
CA LEU A 90 9.65 -12.84 3.52
C LEU A 90 10.00 -14.31 3.73
N LEU A 91 9.32 -15.23 3.04
CA LEU A 91 9.50 -16.67 3.20
C LEU A 91 10.86 -17.13 2.65
N GLU A 92 11.40 -16.46 1.64
CA GLU A 92 12.79 -16.66 1.20
C GLU A 92 13.83 -16.26 2.27
N GLU A 93 13.56 -15.20 3.04
CA GLU A 93 14.44 -14.75 4.14
C GLU A 93 14.22 -15.51 5.45
N ARG A 94 12.99 -15.98 5.70
CA ARG A 94 12.50 -16.55 6.97
C ARG A 94 11.41 -17.60 6.73
N GLU A 95 11.85 -18.85 6.58
CA GLU A 95 10.96 -20.02 6.42
C GLU A 95 10.12 -20.33 7.69
N ASN A 96 10.48 -19.85 8.88
CA ASN A 96 9.71 -20.11 10.11
C ASN A 96 8.54 -19.12 10.31
N CYS A 97 7.89 -18.67 9.23
CA CYS A 97 6.75 -17.77 9.29
C CYS A 97 5.46 -18.47 8.86
N VAL A 98 4.40 -18.33 9.67
CA VAL A 98 3.03 -18.64 9.29
C VAL A 98 2.35 -17.33 8.93
N VAL A 99 2.10 -17.13 7.64
CA VAL A 99 1.61 -15.86 7.12
C VAL A 99 0.10 -15.94 6.89
N THR A 100 -0.63 -15.00 7.48
CA THR A 100 -2.03 -14.70 7.17
C THR A 100 -2.08 -13.44 6.33
N GLY A 101 -2.68 -13.52 5.15
CA GLY A 101 -2.86 -12.41 4.23
C GLY A 101 -4.31 -11.94 4.17
N VAL A 102 -4.53 -10.62 4.15
CA VAL A 102 -5.85 -10.03 3.91
C VAL A 102 -5.83 -9.08 2.71
N ASP A 103 -6.75 -9.26 1.77
CA ASP A 103 -6.93 -8.37 0.62
C ASP A 103 -8.41 -8.31 0.20
N ILE A 104 -8.81 -7.31 -0.55
CA ILE A 104 -10.14 -7.24 -1.16
C ILE A 104 -10.25 -8.03 -2.47
N TYR A 105 -9.13 -8.50 -3.03
CA TYR A 105 -9.05 -9.15 -4.33
C TYR A 105 -7.82 -10.07 -4.42
N PHE A 106 -7.97 -11.31 -4.88
CA PHE A 106 -6.87 -12.26 -5.09
C PHE A 106 -6.72 -12.68 -6.57
N GLY A 107 -7.79 -12.61 -7.35
CA GLY A 107 -7.82 -13.01 -8.75
C GLY A 107 -9.02 -13.90 -9.06
N GLN A 108 -9.37 -14.00 -10.34
CA GLN A 108 -10.46 -14.89 -10.76
C GLN A 108 -10.07 -16.36 -10.50
N GLY A 109 -10.92 -17.07 -9.75
CA GLY A 109 -10.78 -18.52 -9.54
C GLY A 109 -9.97 -18.92 -8.31
N VAL A 110 -9.50 -17.96 -7.50
CA VAL A 110 -8.87 -18.24 -6.20
C VAL A 110 -9.98 -18.29 -5.14
N GLU A 111 -10.17 -19.36 -4.38
CA GLU A 111 -11.12 -19.37 -3.25
C GLU A 111 -10.50 -18.80 -1.96
N ASP A 112 -11.35 -18.41 -0.99
CA ASP A 112 -10.85 -18.16 0.37
C ASP A 112 -10.36 -19.52 0.92
N ASP A 113 -9.19 -19.56 1.54
CA ASP A 113 -8.57 -20.79 2.09
C ASP A 113 -7.98 -21.77 1.04
N GLU A 114 -7.74 -21.34 -0.20
CA GLU A 114 -6.83 -22.10 -1.08
C GLU A 114 -5.39 -21.97 -0.54
N GLU A 115 -5.02 -22.94 0.31
CA GLU A 115 -3.72 -23.64 0.21
C GLU A 115 -3.49 -23.79 -1.30
N ASP A 116 -2.51 -23.08 -1.88
CA ASP A 116 -2.17 -23.22 -3.29
C ASP A 116 -1.70 -24.67 -3.48
N GLU A 117 -2.64 -25.59 -3.74
CA GLU A 117 -2.36 -27.01 -3.90
C GLU A 117 -1.47 -27.18 -5.13
N GLY A 118 -0.17 -27.25 -4.88
CA GLY A 118 0.82 -27.91 -5.72
C GLY A 118 1.23 -27.15 -6.97
N ASP A 119 2.08 -26.15 -6.81
CA ASP A 119 3.25 -26.03 -7.68
C ASP A 119 4.46 -26.64 -6.95
N ASP A 120 5.14 -27.58 -7.63
CA ASP A 120 6.29 -28.41 -7.20
C ASP A 120 7.57 -27.58 -6.88
N THR A 121 7.40 -26.34 -6.41
CA THR A 121 8.43 -25.32 -6.15
C THR A 121 8.87 -25.27 -4.69
N GLY A 122 8.08 -25.86 -3.77
CA GLY A 122 8.43 -25.93 -2.34
C GLY A 122 8.24 -24.63 -1.57
N LEU A 123 7.51 -23.65 -2.11
CA LEU A 123 7.13 -22.44 -1.39
C LEU A 123 6.08 -22.77 -0.32
N GLN A 124 6.30 -22.25 0.88
CA GLN A 124 5.47 -22.48 2.05
C GLN A 124 4.12 -21.78 1.90
N GLU A 125 3.03 -22.53 2.01
CA GLU A 125 1.66 -22.03 1.82
C GLU A 125 1.30 -20.98 2.87
N TYR A 126 0.76 -19.84 2.43
CA TYR A 126 0.23 -18.79 3.30
C TYR A 126 -1.30 -18.68 3.15
N ILE A 127 -1.99 -18.36 4.25
CA ILE A 127 -3.45 -18.38 4.32
C ILE A 127 -4.00 -17.01 3.90
N ARG A 128 -4.98 -16.96 3.01
CA ARG A 128 -5.54 -15.71 2.47
C ARG A 128 -7.02 -15.56 2.78
N TYR A 129 -7.42 -14.36 3.25
CA TYR A 129 -8.82 -14.01 3.51
C TYR A 129 -9.26 -12.76 2.77
N ARG A 130 -10.40 -12.84 2.07
CA ARG A 130 -11.05 -11.68 1.48
C ARG A 130 -11.56 -10.72 2.54
N TRP A 131 -10.91 -9.55 2.66
CA TRP A 131 -11.18 -8.58 3.70
C TRP A 131 -11.06 -7.12 3.22
N ASN A 132 -12.18 -6.42 3.21
CA ASN A 132 -12.21 -4.97 3.15
C ASN A 132 -11.79 -4.37 4.49
N MET A 133 -10.53 -3.95 4.56
CA MET A 133 -9.93 -3.38 5.76
C MET A 133 -10.55 -2.05 6.22
N ASN A 134 -11.49 -1.49 5.43
CA ASN A 134 -12.33 -0.38 5.89
C ASN A 134 -13.38 -0.79 6.93
N ALA A 135 -13.70 -2.08 7.06
CA ALA A 135 -14.51 -2.58 8.16
C ALA A 135 -13.66 -2.67 9.44
N PRO A 136 -14.20 -2.28 10.62
CA PRO A 136 -13.54 -2.55 11.90
C PRO A 136 -13.31 -4.06 12.07
N PHE A 137 -12.08 -4.46 12.39
CA PHE A 137 -11.75 -5.89 12.42
C PHE A 137 -12.55 -6.65 13.49
N ALA A 138 -12.79 -6.00 14.63
CA ALA A 138 -13.57 -6.52 15.75
C ALA A 138 -15.05 -6.83 15.41
N GLU A 139 -15.58 -6.32 14.30
CA GLU A 139 -16.99 -6.48 13.92
C GLU A 139 -17.23 -7.61 12.90
N ASP A 140 -16.17 -8.17 12.30
CA ASP A 140 -16.29 -9.29 11.38
C ASP A 140 -16.26 -10.63 12.14
N ARG A 141 -17.22 -11.51 11.82
CA ARG A 141 -17.35 -12.83 12.43
C ARG A 141 -16.18 -13.78 12.14
N ARG A 142 -15.44 -13.57 11.04
CA ARG A 142 -14.27 -14.38 10.63
C ARG A 142 -13.03 -14.02 11.42
N ARG A 143 -13.08 -12.99 12.27
CA ARG A 143 -11.95 -12.51 13.05
C ARG A 143 -11.32 -13.59 13.93
N GLU A 144 -12.13 -14.44 14.57
CA GLU A 144 -11.59 -15.46 15.49
C GLU A 144 -10.72 -16.50 14.78
N GLU A 145 -10.91 -16.64 13.47
CA GLU A 145 -10.14 -17.50 12.58
C GLU A 145 -8.95 -16.74 11.98
N ALA A 146 -9.21 -15.61 11.31
CA ALA A 146 -8.21 -14.90 10.51
C ALA A 146 -7.41 -13.82 11.27
N LEU A 147 -8.02 -13.11 12.23
CA LEU A 147 -7.49 -11.89 12.83
C LEU A 147 -7.67 -11.90 14.35
N ARG A 148 -7.17 -12.97 14.99
CA ARG A 148 -7.23 -13.12 16.45
C ARG A 148 -6.43 -11.98 17.12
N PRO A 149 -6.93 -11.39 18.22
CA PRO A 149 -6.16 -10.37 18.94
C PRO A 149 -4.92 -11.01 19.59
N GLU A 150 -3.89 -10.20 19.76
CA GLU A 150 -2.66 -10.57 20.48
C GLU A 150 -2.00 -11.86 19.94
N SER A 151 -2.11 -12.12 18.63
CA SER A 151 -1.60 -13.34 18.02
C SER A 151 -0.40 -13.15 17.10
N PHE A 152 -0.25 -11.97 16.51
CA PHE A 152 0.77 -11.71 15.49
C PHE A 152 2.06 -11.17 16.07
N ASP A 153 3.18 -11.76 15.67
CA ASP A 153 4.52 -11.26 15.93
C ASP A 153 4.83 -10.08 14.99
N LEU A 154 4.44 -10.15 13.71
CA LEU A 154 4.63 -9.09 12.71
C LEU A 154 3.30 -8.72 12.11
N ILE A 155 3.11 -7.43 11.85
CA ILE A 155 2.13 -6.96 10.89
C ILE A 155 2.85 -6.07 9.88
N ASN A 156 2.72 -6.40 8.60
CA ASN A 156 3.12 -5.54 7.50
C ASN A 156 1.88 -4.92 6.85
N SER A 157 1.99 -3.63 6.53
CA SER A 157 0.94 -2.85 5.86
C SER A 157 1.61 -1.90 4.87
N ARG A 158 1.43 -2.16 3.57
CA ARG A 158 2.17 -1.41 2.55
C ARG A 158 1.28 -0.98 1.38
N PHE A 159 1.43 0.28 0.98
CA PHE A 159 0.75 0.90 -0.18
C PHE A 159 -0.78 0.84 -0.14
N LEU A 160 -1.37 0.99 1.05
CA LEU A 160 -2.81 0.97 1.26
C LEU A 160 -3.44 2.37 1.23
N GLY A 161 -2.66 3.43 0.98
CA GLY A 161 -3.08 4.83 0.82
C GLY A 161 -4.35 5.03 -0.02
N ASP A 162 -4.42 4.32 -1.15
CA ASP A 162 -5.54 4.41 -2.09
C ASP A 162 -6.73 3.51 -1.71
N GLY A 163 -6.52 2.52 -0.84
CA GLY A 163 -7.52 1.54 -0.41
C GLY A 163 -8.25 1.92 0.89
N ILE A 164 -7.54 2.48 1.87
CA ILE A 164 -8.10 2.85 3.18
C ILE A 164 -8.70 4.25 3.17
N ASN A 165 -9.94 4.37 3.66
CA ASN A 165 -10.65 5.64 3.77
C ASN A 165 -9.94 6.58 4.78
N ALA A 166 -9.93 7.87 4.47
CA ALA A 166 -9.32 8.92 5.31
C ALA A 166 -9.79 8.87 6.77
N SER A 167 -11.08 8.60 6.99
CA SER A 167 -11.68 8.49 8.33
C SER A 167 -11.37 7.17 9.04
N ARG A 168 -10.94 6.14 8.31
CA ARG A 168 -10.68 4.80 8.84
C ARG A 168 -9.28 4.67 9.46
N TRP A 169 -8.29 5.40 8.94
CA TRP A 169 -6.88 5.29 9.37
C TRP A 169 -6.64 5.22 10.89
N PRO A 170 -7.22 6.10 11.74
CA PRO A 170 -7.02 5.99 13.19
C PRO A 170 -7.51 4.67 13.77
N GLY A 171 -8.69 4.20 13.33
CA GLY A 171 -9.23 2.92 13.76
C GLY A 171 -8.44 1.75 13.19
N TYR A 172 -7.93 1.86 11.96
CA TYR A 172 -7.20 0.80 11.28
C TYR A 172 -5.88 0.52 12.01
N VAL A 173 -5.09 1.55 12.27
CA VAL A 173 -3.83 1.43 13.02
C VAL A 173 -4.08 0.90 14.45
N ASN A 174 -5.17 1.31 15.10
CA ASN A 174 -5.54 0.78 16.41
C ASN A 174 -5.99 -0.69 16.35
N ASP A 175 -6.65 -1.13 15.27
CA ASP A 175 -6.98 -2.54 15.09
C ASP A 175 -5.70 -3.37 14.91
N LEU A 176 -4.76 -2.93 14.07
CA LEU A 176 -3.46 -3.59 13.91
C LEU A 176 -2.73 -3.72 15.25
N ARG A 177 -2.67 -2.66 16.06
CA ARG A 177 -2.06 -2.72 17.39
C ARG A 177 -2.67 -3.80 18.29
N LYS A 178 -4.00 -4.01 18.24
CA LYS A 178 -4.68 -5.03 19.05
C LYS A 178 -4.44 -6.45 18.55
N LEU A 179 -4.05 -6.62 17.30
CA LEU A 179 -3.69 -7.91 16.72
C LEU A 179 -2.27 -8.35 17.12
N LEU A 180 -1.38 -7.39 17.40
CA LEU A 180 -0.01 -7.66 17.82
C LEU A 180 0.06 -8.32 19.19
N ARG A 181 0.93 -9.33 19.31
CA ARG A 181 1.36 -9.87 20.59
C ARG A 181 1.87 -8.73 21.50
N PRO A 182 1.43 -8.68 22.76
CA PRO A 182 1.95 -7.72 23.73
C PRO A 182 3.45 -7.88 23.96
N ASP A 183 4.15 -6.77 24.07
CA ASP A 183 5.58 -6.63 24.40
C ASP A 183 6.59 -7.18 23.37
N THR A 184 6.16 -8.07 22.46
CA THR A 184 7.05 -8.69 21.47
C THR A 184 6.66 -8.40 20.02
N GLY A 185 5.40 -8.02 19.76
CA GLY A 185 4.91 -7.80 18.40
C GLY A 185 5.35 -6.47 17.80
N TRP A 186 5.53 -6.44 16.47
CA TRP A 186 5.93 -5.27 15.71
C TRP A 186 4.95 -4.93 14.58
N LEU A 187 4.65 -3.64 14.43
CA LEU A 187 3.99 -3.10 13.24
C LEU A 187 5.04 -2.44 12.36
N GLN A 188 5.09 -2.80 11.08
CA GLN A 188 5.76 -2.03 10.05
C GLN A 188 4.76 -1.50 9.02
N MET A 189 4.98 -0.26 8.57
CA MET A 189 4.13 0.37 7.57
C MET A 189 4.98 1.10 6.54
N VAL A 190 4.61 0.97 5.26
CA VAL A 190 5.29 1.64 4.15
C VAL A 190 4.26 2.29 3.23
N GLU A 191 4.31 3.61 3.08
CA GLU A 191 3.39 4.35 2.20
C GLU A 191 4.12 5.30 1.26
N LEU A 192 3.57 5.45 0.06
CA LEU A 192 4.02 6.42 -0.93
C LEU A 192 3.16 7.67 -0.87
N GLU A 193 3.81 8.84 -0.89
CA GLU A 193 3.13 10.07 -1.22
C GLU A 193 3.39 10.41 -2.68
N PHE A 194 2.34 10.27 -3.51
CA PHE A 194 2.34 10.61 -4.92
C PHE A 194 2.25 12.13 -5.13
N PHE A 195 3.20 12.85 -4.53
CA PHE A 195 3.39 14.29 -4.66
C PHE A 195 4.78 14.53 -5.25
N PHE A 196 4.82 14.93 -6.52
CA PHE A 196 6.03 15.24 -7.24
C PHE A 196 6.73 16.47 -6.66
N GLN A 197 7.98 16.28 -6.27
CA GLN A 197 8.88 17.33 -5.83
C GLN A 197 10.06 17.43 -6.79
N SER A 198 10.77 18.56 -6.76
CA SER A 198 11.90 18.85 -7.65
C SER A 198 13.07 19.38 -6.85
N ASP A 199 14.26 18.80 -7.05
CA ASP A 199 15.49 19.26 -6.42
C ASP A 199 16.18 20.38 -7.22
N SER A 200 15.78 20.62 -8.47
CA SER A 200 16.33 21.71 -9.30
C SER A 200 15.58 23.03 -9.16
N GLY A 201 14.38 23.02 -8.58
CA GLY A 201 13.49 24.19 -8.53
C GLY A 201 12.94 24.61 -9.89
N MET A 202 13.14 23.80 -10.94
CA MET A 202 12.69 24.10 -12.30
C MET A 202 11.24 23.67 -12.57
N LEU A 203 10.68 22.79 -11.74
CA LEU A 203 9.27 22.42 -11.82
C LEU A 203 8.42 23.62 -11.37
N ARG A 204 7.59 24.13 -12.28
CA ARG A 204 6.60 25.15 -11.93
C ARG A 204 5.36 24.47 -11.32
N TYR A 205 4.63 25.22 -10.49
CA TYR A 205 3.46 24.72 -9.76
C TYR A 205 2.23 25.51 -10.19
N ASP A 206 1.92 25.43 -11.48
CA ASP A 206 0.74 26.08 -12.09
C ASP A 206 0.12 25.18 -13.17
N GLU A 207 -1.10 25.52 -13.59
CA GLU A 207 -1.90 24.69 -14.51
C GLU A 207 -1.30 24.54 -15.91
N SER A 208 -0.25 25.29 -16.27
CA SER A 208 0.46 25.10 -17.54
C SER A 208 1.41 23.89 -17.53
N GLU A 209 1.69 23.32 -16.36
CA GLU A 209 2.57 22.18 -16.16
C GLU A 209 1.75 20.87 -16.09
N PRO A 210 1.81 20.00 -17.11
CA PRO A 210 0.97 18.81 -17.17
C PRO A 210 1.09 17.86 -15.96
N LEU A 211 2.30 17.70 -15.41
CA LEU A 211 2.55 16.85 -14.24
C LEU A 211 1.94 17.44 -12.97
N TYR A 212 2.06 18.75 -12.79
CA TYR A 212 1.41 19.44 -11.68
C TYR A 212 -0.11 19.37 -11.79
N LEU A 213 -0.64 19.61 -13.00
CA LEU A 213 -2.08 19.49 -13.28
C LEU A 213 -2.59 18.08 -12.97
N TRP A 214 -1.86 17.04 -13.41
CA TRP A 214 -2.17 15.65 -13.09
C TRP A 214 -2.23 15.43 -11.58
N GLN A 215 -1.25 15.95 -10.83
CA GLN A 215 -1.20 15.81 -9.37
C GLN A 215 -2.37 16.51 -8.66
N GLN A 216 -2.77 17.70 -9.14
CA GLN A 216 -3.95 18.40 -8.59
C GLN A 216 -5.23 17.59 -8.80
N TRP A 217 -5.40 17.04 -10.00
CA TRP A 217 -6.51 16.14 -10.30
C TRP A 217 -6.48 14.91 -9.40
N TYR A 218 -5.34 14.24 -9.28
CA TYR A 218 -5.18 13.05 -8.45
C TYR A 218 -5.55 13.33 -6.98
N THR A 219 -5.00 14.40 -6.42
CA THR A 219 -5.29 14.84 -5.05
C THR A 219 -6.78 15.14 -4.85
N SER A 220 -7.41 15.83 -5.80
CA SER A 220 -8.84 16.16 -5.75
C SER A 220 -9.72 14.92 -5.82
N GLU A 221 -9.39 13.99 -6.73
CA GLU A 221 -10.16 12.78 -6.94
C GLU A 221 -10.02 11.80 -5.77
N LEU A 222 -8.82 11.63 -5.19
CA LEU A 222 -8.64 10.86 -3.95
C LEU A 222 -9.49 11.42 -2.81
N ARG A 223 -9.48 12.74 -2.59
CA ARG A 223 -10.33 13.38 -1.57
C ARG A 223 -11.82 13.15 -1.83
N ARG A 224 -12.26 13.22 -3.08
CA ARG A 224 -13.64 12.96 -3.49
C ARG A 224 -14.04 11.49 -3.28
N LEU A 225 -13.08 10.56 -3.42
CA LEU A 225 -13.24 9.14 -3.09
C LEU A 225 -13.13 8.87 -1.57
N GLY A 226 -12.87 9.91 -0.76
CA GLY A 226 -12.77 9.79 0.70
C GLY A 226 -11.41 9.26 1.17
N LYS A 227 -10.36 9.37 0.37
CA LYS A 227 -8.98 8.97 0.70
C LYS A 227 -8.14 10.15 1.20
N ASP A 228 -7.07 9.84 1.91
CA ASP A 228 -6.09 10.83 2.38
C ASP A 228 -4.84 10.78 1.47
N PRO A 229 -4.67 11.72 0.52
CA PRO A 229 -3.52 11.73 -0.39
C PRO A 229 -2.18 12.01 0.31
N GLN A 230 -2.19 12.30 1.61
CA GLN A 230 -1.00 12.64 2.40
C GLN A 230 -0.87 11.75 3.64
N VAL A 231 -1.46 10.55 3.64
CA VAL A 231 -1.45 9.67 4.81
C VAL A 231 -0.03 9.37 5.31
N GLY A 232 0.95 9.19 4.42
CA GLY A 232 2.33 8.89 4.78
C GLY A 232 2.93 9.89 5.79
N ARG A 233 2.64 11.18 5.65
CA ARG A 233 3.07 12.24 6.58
C ARG A 233 2.44 12.13 7.97
N ARG A 234 1.30 11.46 8.06
CA ARG A 234 0.49 11.33 9.27
C ARG A 234 0.68 9.99 9.97
N LEU A 235 1.28 8.98 9.31
CA LEU A 235 1.43 7.64 9.87
C LEU A 235 2.10 7.65 11.25
N ARG A 236 3.17 8.42 11.43
CA ARG A 236 3.84 8.53 12.73
C ARG A 236 2.88 9.03 13.82
N ALA A 237 2.09 10.06 13.52
CA ALA A 237 1.11 10.58 14.47
C ALA A 237 0.00 9.56 14.74
N LEU A 238 -0.51 8.88 13.70
CA LEU A 238 -1.52 7.84 13.84
C LEU A 238 -1.05 6.67 14.71
N MET A 239 0.20 6.22 14.56
CA MET A 239 0.79 5.18 15.41
C MET A 239 0.92 5.65 16.86
N VAL A 240 1.42 6.87 17.09
CA VAL A 240 1.53 7.44 18.45
C VAL A 240 0.15 7.57 19.10
N ASP A 241 -0.85 8.07 18.37
CA ASP A 241 -2.23 8.22 18.86
C ASP A 241 -2.88 6.87 19.15
N ALA A 242 -2.54 5.83 18.39
CA ALA A 242 -2.98 4.46 18.65
C ALA A 242 -2.31 3.82 19.89
N GLY A 243 -1.24 4.42 20.40
CA GLY A 243 -0.53 3.99 21.61
C GLY A 243 0.84 3.36 21.38
N PHE A 244 1.34 3.32 20.14
CA PHE A 244 2.71 2.87 19.88
C PHE A 244 3.73 3.84 20.49
N ARG A 245 4.83 3.29 21.00
CA ARG A 245 5.99 4.03 21.50
C ARG A 245 7.20 3.70 20.63
N ASP A 246 8.26 4.49 20.74
CA ASP A 246 9.50 4.32 19.97
C ASP A 246 9.33 4.18 18.46
N VAL A 247 8.31 4.86 17.91
CA VAL A 247 8.01 4.85 16.47
C VAL A 247 9.21 5.39 15.70
N ARG A 248 9.89 4.48 15.00
CA ARG A 248 10.93 4.79 14.01
C ARG A 248 10.23 5.19 12.72
N TYR A 249 10.76 6.23 12.09
CA TYR A 249 10.16 6.86 10.93
C TYR A 249 11.27 7.45 10.07
N SER A 250 11.28 7.09 8.81
CA SER A 250 12.23 7.59 7.83
C SER A 250 11.50 8.03 6.55
N PRO A 251 11.59 9.31 6.16
CA PRO A 251 11.16 9.77 4.86
C PRO A 251 12.29 9.62 3.85
N LEU A 252 12.15 8.68 2.90
CA LEU A 252 13.13 8.39 1.86
C LEU A 252 12.73 9.02 0.53
N ARG A 253 13.71 9.57 -0.20
CA ARG A 253 13.47 10.17 -1.52
C ARG A 253 13.60 9.12 -2.62
N LEU A 254 12.49 8.79 -3.28
CA LEU A 254 12.48 8.01 -4.50
C LEU A 254 12.80 8.92 -5.69
N GLN A 255 14.06 8.91 -6.11
CA GLN A 255 14.56 9.77 -7.18
C GLN A 255 14.13 9.25 -8.55
N ILE A 256 13.48 10.10 -9.34
CA ILE A 256 12.86 9.74 -10.61
C ILE A 256 13.78 10.14 -11.77
N GLY A 257 14.34 9.16 -12.46
CA GLY A 257 15.29 9.36 -13.58
C GLY A 257 16.75 9.26 -13.15
N ARG A 258 17.68 9.41 -14.09
CA ARG A 258 19.12 9.13 -13.86
C ARG A 258 19.91 10.31 -13.30
N TRP A 259 19.22 11.33 -12.76
CA TRP A 259 19.84 12.59 -12.40
C TRP A 259 20.72 12.51 -11.14
N ASN A 260 20.59 11.45 -10.33
CA ASN A 260 21.56 11.10 -9.30
C ASN A 260 22.50 10.01 -9.82
N GLN A 261 23.81 10.32 -9.88
CA GLN A 261 24.81 9.40 -10.43
C GLN A 261 24.98 8.13 -9.60
N THR A 262 24.80 8.19 -8.28
CA THR A 262 25.01 7.03 -7.38
C THR A 262 23.87 6.01 -7.45
N SER A 263 22.69 6.43 -7.90
CA SER A 263 21.48 5.62 -7.98
C SER A 263 20.85 5.67 -9.38
N ALA A 264 21.66 5.92 -10.42
CA ALA A 264 21.17 6.17 -11.77
C ALA A 264 20.40 4.97 -12.36
N SER A 265 20.78 3.74 -12.03
CA SER A 265 20.08 2.53 -12.46
C SER A 265 18.70 2.44 -11.82
N LEU A 266 18.65 2.45 -10.48
CA LEU A 266 17.41 2.48 -9.69
C LEU A 266 16.49 3.63 -10.09
N GLY A 267 17.02 4.84 -10.29
CA GLY A 267 16.25 5.99 -10.72
C GLY A 267 15.60 5.82 -12.10
N ALA A 268 16.26 5.09 -13.01
CA ALA A 268 15.66 4.74 -14.30
C ALA A 268 14.53 3.72 -14.15
N THR A 269 14.68 2.72 -13.26
CA THR A 269 13.64 1.74 -12.92
C THR A 269 12.44 2.44 -12.29
N ILE A 270 12.65 3.30 -11.29
CA ILE A 270 11.64 4.15 -10.66
C ILE A 270 10.88 4.97 -11.72
N MET A 271 11.58 5.61 -12.66
CA MET A 271 10.93 6.39 -13.72
C MET A 271 10.04 5.52 -14.61
N ARG A 272 10.48 4.33 -15.01
CA ARG A 272 9.65 3.40 -15.82
C ARG A 272 8.40 3.00 -15.06
N ASN A 273 8.53 2.66 -13.78
CA ASN A 273 7.40 2.28 -12.94
C ASN A 273 6.39 3.45 -12.79
N ILE A 274 6.89 4.66 -12.50
CA ILE A 274 6.03 5.83 -12.28
C ILE A 274 5.29 6.26 -13.55
N VAL A 275 5.91 6.16 -14.72
CA VAL A 275 5.25 6.46 -16.01
C VAL A 275 4.04 5.56 -16.26
N GLN A 276 4.07 4.32 -15.79
CA GLN A 276 2.95 3.38 -15.84
C GLN A 276 1.95 3.68 -14.72
N HIS A 277 2.45 3.90 -13.50
CA HIS A 277 1.67 4.19 -12.31
C HIS A 277 0.72 5.38 -12.53
N ILE A 278 1.22 6.51 -13.05
CA ILE A 278 0.39 7.70 -13.23
C ILE A 278 -0.78 7.47 -14.18
N GLU A 279 -0.69 6.52 -15.11
CA GLU A 279 -1.85 6.14 -15.93
C GLU A 279 -2.79 5.24 -15.14
N SER A 280 -2.23 4.24 -14.44
CA SER A 280 -2.99 3.24 -13.72
C SER A 280 -3.90 3.84 -12.64
N VAL A 281 -3.34 4.68 -11.77
CA VAL A 281 -4.10 5.24 -10.63
C VAL A 281 -5.03 6.39 -11.00
N SER A 282 -4.92 6.93 -12.22
CA SER A 282 -5.69 8.12 -12.59
C SER A 282 -6.77 7.86 -13.65
N LEU A 283 -6.67 6.80 -14.45
CA LEU A 283 -7.62 6.54 -15.53
C LEU A 283 -9.07 6.50 -15.03
N TRP A 284 -9.41 5.55 -14.16
CA TRP A 284 -10.78 5.47 -13.66
C TRP A 284 -11.20 6.69 -12.83
N PRO A 285 -10.39 7.18 -11.87
CA PRO A 285 -10.77 8.36 -11.09
C PRO A 285 -11.05 9.59 -11.95
N PHE A 286 -10.31 9.82 -13.03
CA PHE A 286 -10.39 11.06 -13.81
C PHE A 286 -11.48 11.01 -14.89
N THR A 287 -11.76 9.81 -15.42
CA THR A 287 -12.63 9.67 -16.61
C THR A 287 -13.84 8.77 -16.39
N GLY A 288 -13.77 7.79 -15.47
CA GLY A 288 -14.79 6.76 -15.27
C GLY A 288 -15.67 6.93 -14.04
N ALA A 289 -15.14 7.49 -12.94
CA ALA A 289 -15.87 7.60 -11.69
C ALA A 289 -17.12 8.51 -11.83
N PRO A 290 -18.27 8.19 -11.21
CA PRO A 290 -19.49 9.00 -11.35
C PRO A 290 -19.39 10.30 -10.54
N ALA A 291 -18.90 11.38 -11.16
CA ALA A 291 -19.06 12.74 -10.64
C ALA A 291 -19.09 13.79 -11.77
N PRO A 292 -19.57 15.01 -11.50
CA PRO A 292 -19.58 16.10 -12.47
C PRO A 292 -18.18 16.53 -12.89
N GLY A 293 -18.05 17.03 -14.12
CA GLY A 293 -16.82 17.68 -14.58
C GLY A 293 -15.67 16.73 -14.95
N ARG A 294 -15.95 15.46 -15.30
CA ARG A 294 -14.92 14.50 -15.70
C ARG A 294 -14.14 14.93 -16.94
N MET A 295 -12.89 14.50 -16.98
CA MET A 295 -12.11 14.57 -18.20
C MET A 295 -12.68 13.61 -19.24
N THR A 296 -12.79 14.08 -20.47
CA THR A 296 -12.91 13.16 -21.60
C THR A 296 -11.63 12.34 -21.73
N ILE A 297 -11.72 11.14 -22.30
CA ILE A 297 -10.53 10.31 -22.58
C ILE A 297 -9.48 11.09 -23.39
N ALA A 298 -9.90 11.93 -24.35
CA ALA A 298 -8.99 12.74 -25.14
C ALA A 298 -8.23 13.78 -24.30
N GLN A 299 -8.90 14.49 -23.39
CA GLN A 299 -8.27 15.44 -22.47
C GLN A 299 -7.30 14.72 -21.52
N TYR A 300 -7.73 13.58 -20.98
CA TYR A 300 -6.91 12.73 -20.12
C TYR A 300 -5.62 12.29 -20.82
N GLN A 301 -5.73 11.76 -22.04
CA GLN A 301 -4.57 11.30 -22.81
C GLN A 301 -3.60 12.45 -23.16
N ALA A 302 -4.12 13.63 -23.47
CA ALA A 302 -3.29 14.81 -23.71
C ALA A 302 -2.51 15.25 -22.45
N MET A 303 -3.18 15.30 -21.30
CA MET A 303 -2.54 15.60 -20.01
C MET A 303 -1.50 14.54 -19.65
N LEU A 304 -1.85 13.26 -19.75
CA LEU A 304 -1.00 12.13 -19.45
C LEU A 304 0.27 12.12 -20.32
N ALA A 305 0.13 12.41 -21.62
CA ALA A 305 1.28 12.54 -22.52
C ALA A 305 2.23 13.67 -22.09
N GLY A 306 1.69 14.83 -21.70
CA GLY A 306 2.47 15.93 -21.15
C GLY A 306 3.20 15.54 -19.86
N ALA A 307 2.49 14.94 -18.91
CA ALA A 307 3.06 14.50 -17.62
C ALA A 307 4.20 13.49 -17.82
N ARG A 308 4.02 12.53 -18.73
CA ARG A 308 5.05 11.54 -19.10
C ARG A 308 6.30 12.17 -19.70
N ASN A 309 6.16 13.24 -20.48
CA ASN A 309 7.31 13.96 -21.02
C ASN A 309 8.09 14.68 -19.91
N GLN A 310 7.39 15.25 -18.93
CA GLN A 310 8.04 15.89 -17.77
C GLN A 310 8.74 14.88 -16.86
N LEU A 311 8.14 13.70 -16.65
CA LEU A 311 8.80 12.62 -15.89
C LEU A 311 10.14 12.18 -16.48
N ARG A 312 10.31 12.32 -17.81
CA ARG A 312 11.54 11.98 -18.53
C ARG A 312 12.55 13.14 -18.60
N ASP A 313 12.18 14.34 -18.14
CA ASP A 313 13.08 15.49 -18.13
C ASP A 313 13.94 15.50 -16.87
N GLU A 314 15.14 14.91 -16.96
CA GLU A 314 16.08 14.80 -15.85
C GLU A 314 16.54 16.16 -15.27
N ARG A 315 16.36 17.26 -16.01
CA ARG A 315 16.65 18.61 -15.50
C ARG A 315 15.70 19.01 -14.37
N LEU A 316 14.50 18.42 -14.33
CA LEU A 316 13.53 18.66 -13.26
C LEU A 316 13.94 17.99 -11.94
N LYS A 317 14.86 17.01 -11.96
CA LYS A 317 15.34 16.29 -10.77
C LYS A 317 14.20 15.87 -9.84
N LEU A 318 13.23 15.17 -10.41
CA LEU A 318 11.97 14.84 -9.74
C LEU A 318 12.18 13.73 -8.69
N TYR A 319 11.39 13.78 -7.61
CA TYR A 319 11.33 12.70 -6.62
C TYR A 319 9.95 12.60 -5.96
N TYR A 320 9.65 11.41 -5.42
CA TYR A 320 8.59 11.16 -4.44
C TYR A 320 9.18 10.95 -3.05
N THR A 321 8.32 11.00 -2.04
CA THR A 321 8.68 10.58 -0.68
C THR A 321 8.01 9.24 -0.35
N LEU A 322 8.83 8.25 -0.02
CA LEU A 322 8.43 7.01 0.62
C LEU A 322 8.53 7.21 2.13
N TYR A 323 7.53 6.77 2.87
CA TYR A 323 7.54 6.81 4.32
C TYR A 323 7.57 5.38 4.85
N ASP A 324 8.68 5.00 5.46
CA ASP A 324 8.80 3.74 6.19
C ASP A 324 8.74 3.99 7.71
N LEU A 325 7.98 3.14 8.40
CA LEU A 325 7.78 3.20 9.83
C LEU A 325 7.78 1.81 10.42
N PHE A 326 8.32 1.70 11.63
CA PHE A 326 8.09 0.52 12.45
C PHE A 326 8.08 0.88 13.93
N ALA A 327 7.33 0.11 14.72
CA ALA A 327 7.25 0.29 16.17
C ALA A 327 6.91 -1.02 16.89
N PRO A 328 7.48 -1.25 18.08
CA PRO A 328 7.11 -2.35 18.94
C PRO A 328 5.78 -2.07 19.65
N HIS A 329 5.07 -3.12 20.01
CA HIS A 329 3.89 -3.04 20.85
C HIS A 329 4.25 -3.24 22.33
N PHE A 330 4.48 -2.16 23.08
CA PHE A 330 4.74 -2.24 24.53
C PHE A 330 3.48 -2.11 25.39
N THR A 331 3.40 -2.91 26.44
CA THR A 331 2.44 -2.74 27.54
C THR A 331 2.99 -1.77 28.60
N TRP A 332 2.08 -1.16 29.38
CA TRP A 332 2.42 -0.20 30.44
C TRP A 332 3.34 -0.75 31.53
N LEU A 333 3.41 -2.08 31.72
CA LEU A 333 4.23 -2.72 32.74
C LEU A 333 5.73 -2.63 32.43
N GLN A 334 6.12 -2.76 31.15
CA GLN A 334 7.53 -2.64 30.76
C GLN A 334 8.05 -1.19 30.74
N LEU A 335 7.16 -0.20 30.59
CA LEU A 335 7.55 1.22 30.59
C LEU A 335 8.09 1.69 31.95
N LEU A 336 7.77 1.00 33.05
CA LEU A 336 8.30 1.28 34.39
C LEU A 336 9.69 0.67 34.65
N THR A 337 10.13 -0.27 33.80
CA THR A 337 11.43 -0.95 33.94
C THR A 337 12.53 -0.36 33.06
N ILE A 338 12.18 0.54 32.12
CA ILE A 338 13.11 1.17 31.17
C ILE A 338 13.44 2.63 31.58
N SER A 339 12.79 3.18 32.62
CA SER A 339 13.14 4.46 33.25
C SER A 339 14.19 4.30 34.34
#